data_AF-A0A6A4NIJ4-F1
#
_entry.id   AF-A0A6A4NIJ4-F1
#
_cell.length_a   1.000
_cell.length_b   1.000
_cell.length_c   1.000
_cell.angle_alpha   90.00
_cell.angle_beta   90.00
_cell.angle_gamma   90.00
#
_symmetry.space_group_name_H-M   'P 1'
#
loop_
_entity.id
_entity.type
_entity.pdbx_description
1 polymer ?
#
loop_
_entity_poly.entity_id
_entity_poly.type
_entity_poly.pdbx_seq_one_letter_code
_entity_poly.pdbx_strand_id
1 'polypeptide(L)'
;MSLSRPFDFIKDLNDSKHLWKIAVMITQIWYVQIPPKPEHLEMILMDSKVTQNFIASINLFQFLYLLKLLISYLMGDKIQVSVRKDDFNQWSQYLPENNTYVMHNFNVMRNDLHYKVCDHLYRMQFTPSTTLKQREFPDIPELE
;
A
#
# COMPACT_ATOMS: atom_id res chain seq x y z
N MET A 1 16.30 13.47 22.14
CA MET A 1 15.39 12.45 21.57
C MET A 1 14.74 13.06 20.35
N SER A 2 15.12 12.68 19.13
CA SER A 2 14.44 13.20 17.93
C SER A 2 13.06 12.52 17.84
N LEU A 3 11.98 13.30 17.93
CA LEU A 3 10.66 12.79 17.60
C LEU A 3 10.70 12.33 16.14
N SER A 4 10.66 11.02 15.90
CA SER A 4 10.58 10.50 14.55
C SER A 4 9.29 10.98 13.91
N ARG A 5 9.35 11.59 12.71
CA ARG A 5 8.18 12.00 11.93
C ARG A 5 7.13 10.87 11.92
N PRO A 6 5.84 11.18 12.17
CA PRO A 6 4.76 10.18 12.13
C PRO A 6 4.64 9.54 10.74
N PHE A 7 3.98 8.38 10.69
CA PHE A 7 3.63 7.75 9.42
C PHE A 7 2.43 8.46 8.79
N ASP A 8 2.52 8.70 7.49
CA ASP A 8 1.42 9.15 6.65
C ASP A 8 0.55 7.93 6.27
N PHE A 9 -0.76 8.13 6.06
CA PHE A 9 -1.68 7.09 5.59
C PHE A 9 -1.73 7.04 4.06
N ILE A 10 -2.07 5.88 3.50
CA ILE A 10 -2.24 5.72 2.05
C ILE A 10 -3.26 6.71 1.49
N LYS A 11 -4.42 6.89 2.15
CA LYS A 11 -5.48 7.81 1.70
C LYS A 11 -5.03 9.26 1.54
N ASP A 12 -3.96 9.65 2.24
CA ASP A 12 -3.44 11.01 2.21
C ASP A 12 -2.45 11.23 1.05
N LEU A 13 -1.96 10.15 0.43
CA LEU A 13 -0.97 10.20 -0.64
C LEU A 13 -1.52 10.94 -1.86
N ASN A 14 -0.76 11.93 -2.31
CA ASN A 14 -1.03 12.72 -3.50
C ASN A 14 0.29 13.28 -4.07
N ASP A 15 0.18 13.99 -5.19
CA ASP A 15 1.32 14.57 -5.92
C ASP A 15 1.77 15.95 -5.40
N SER A 16 1.12 16.51 -4.37
CA SER A 16 1.47 17.83 -3.81
C SER A 16 2.69 17.82 -2.89
N LYS A 17 3.08 16.65 -2.36
CA LYS A 17 4.24 16.49 -1.47
C LYS A 17 5.31 15.62 -2.11
N HIS A 18 6.57 16.02 -1.92
CA HIS A 18 7.73 15.28 -2.41
C HIS A 18 8.26 14.22 -1.42
N LEU A 19 7.85 14.27 -0.15
CA LEU A 19 8.37 13.39 0.90
C LEU A 19 7.23 12.78 1.72
N TRP A 20 7.05 11.47 1.56
CA TRP A 20 6.10 10.65 2.28
C TRP A 20 6.84 9.60 3.11
N LYS A 21 6.28 9.25 4.27
CA LYS A 21 6.80 8.18 5.12
C LYS A 21 5.63 7.30 5.54
N ILE A 22 5.51 6.11 4.97
CA ILE A 22 4.36 5.22 5.20
C ILE A 22 4.80 3.93 5.88
N ALA A 23 3.88 3.30 6.62
CA ALA A 23 4.03 1.97 7.19
C ALA A 23 2.95 1.07 6.59
N VAL A 24 3.37 0.09 5.81
CA VAL A 24 2.48 -0.62 4.89
C VAL A 24 2.87 -2.09 4.78
N MET A 25 1.87 -2.92 4.59
CA MET A 25 2.03 -4.35 4.32
C MET A 25 1.98 -4.60 2.81
N ILE A 26 2.87 -5.45 2.33
CA ILE A 26 2.83 -5.93 0.94
C ILE A 26 1.81 -7.07 0.89
N THR A 27 0.67 -6.87 0.23
CA THR A 27 -0.40 -7.88 0.19
C THR A 27 -0.31 -8.83 -0.99
N GLN A 28 0.16 -8.33 -2.14
CA GLN A 28 0.26 -9.08 -3.39
C GLN A 28 1.40 -8.51 -4.21
N ILE A 29 2.17 -9.39 -4.88
CA ILE A 29 3.21 -9.03 -5.83
C ILE A 29 3.05 -9.88 -7.10
N TRP A 30 3.14 -9.26 -8.28
CA TRP A 30 3.14 -9.99 -9.56
C TRP A 30 4.04 -9.35 -10.61
N TYR A 31 4.51 -10.18 -11.55
CA TYR A 31 5.30 -9.77 -12.70
C TYR A 31 4.39 -9.45 -13.88
N VAL A 32 4.64 -8.32 -14.55
CA VAL A 32 3.89 -7.88 -15.72
C VAL A 32 4.83 -7.85 -16.93
N GLN A 33 4.54 -8.70 -17.91
CA GLN A 33 5.25 -8.78 -19.19
C GLN A 33 4.25 -8.57 -20.33
N ILE A 34 4.06 -7.32 -20.75
CA ILE A 34 3.13 -6.96 -21.83
C ILE A 34 3.91 -6.28 -22.96
N PRO A 35 4.26 -6.98 -24.05
CA PRO A 35 4.90 -6.36 -25.21
C PRO A 35 4.02 -5.23 -25.79
N PRO A 36 4.58 -4.07 -26.17
CA PRO A 36 6.00 -3.70 -26.23
C PRO A 36 6.53 -3.04 -24.95
N LYS A 37 5.73 -2.97 -23.87
CA LYS A 37 6.17 -2.32 -22.62
C LYS A 37 7.29 -3.15 -21.98
N PRO A 38 8.30 -2.48 -21.39
CA PRO A 38 9.31 -3.19 -20.63
C PRO A 38 8.64 -3.94 -19.47
N GLU A 39 9.19 -5.11 -19.17
CA GLU A 39 8.83 -5.89 -18.01
C GLU A 39 8.96 -5.03 -16.74
N HIS A 40 7.98 -5.16 -15.86
CA HIS A 40 7.95 -4.47 -14.58
C HIS A 40 7.24 -5.34 -13.55
N LEU A 41 7.47 -5.00 -12.29
CA LEU A 41 6.76 -5.60 -11.18
C LEU A 41 5.63 -4.68 -10.76
N GLU A 42 4.51 -5.26 -10.38
CA GLU A 42 3.46 -4.55 -9.68
C GLU A 42 3.18 -5.20 -8.32
N MET A 43 2.75 -4.38 -7.37
CA MET A 43 2.33 -4.86 -6.05
C MET A 43 1.23 -4.00 -5.48
N ILE A 44 0.51 -4.56 -4.51
CA ILE A 44 -0.51 -3.85 -3.73
C ILE A 44 -0.02 -3.68 -2.31
N LEU A 45 0.05 -2.42 -1.89
CA LEU A 45 0.32 -2.07 -0.50
C LEU A 45 -0.97 -1.72 0.22
N MET A 46 -0.99 -2.03 1.51
CA MET A 46 -2.11 -1.76 2.39
C MET A 46 -1.57 -1.14 3.67
N ASP A 47 -2.27 -0.15 4.24
CA ASP A 47 -1.85 0.46 5.50
C ASP A 47 -1.78 -0.60 6.61
N SER A 48 -0.71 -0.58 7.40
CA SER A 48 -0.58 -1.43 8.57
C SER A 48 -1.63 -0.98 9.60
N LYS A 49 -2.75 -1.69 9.72
CA LYS A 49 -3.87 -1.22 10.53
C LYS A 49 -3.53 -1.15 12.02
N VAL A 50 -3.52 0.06 12.55
CA VAL A 50 -3.75 0.31 13.97
C VAL A 50 -5.27 0.36 14.14
N THR A 51 -5.87 -0.78 14.50
CA THR A 51 -7.30 -0.95 14.68
C THR A 51 -7.78 -0.12 15.88
N GLN A 52 -8.54 0.95 15.66
CA GLN A 52 -9.46 1.46 16.68
C GLN A 52 -10.91 1.28 16.25
N ASN A 53 -11.69 0.82 17.22
CA ASN A 53 -13.05 0.31 17.15
C ASN A 53 -14.06 1.36 16.68
N PHE A 54 -15.02 0.95 15.86
CA PHE A 54 -16.45 1.33 15.88
C PHE A 54 -17.12 0.55 14.73
N ILE A 55 -18.33 -0.02 14.80
CA ILE A 55 -19.60 0.60 15.18
C ILE A 55 -20.58 -0.50 15.64
N ALA A 56 -21.31 -0.23 16.71
CA ALA A 56 -22.51 -0.96 17.11
C ALA A 56 -23.77 -0.45 16.38
N SER A 57 -24.60 -1.43 16.01
CA SER A 57 -26.03 -1.38 15.62
C SER A 57 -26.44 -0.62 14.38
N ILE A 58 -26.62 -1.28 13.21
CA ILE A 58 -27.56 -0.76 12.19
C ILE A 58 -28.24 -1.81 11.28
N ASN A 59 -29.47 -1.50 10.83
CA ASN A 59 -30.45 -2.29 10.05
C ASN A 59 -30.09 -2.53 8.57
N LEU A 60 -30.84 -3.45 7.92
CA LEU A 60 -30.54 -4.12 6.62
C LEU A 60 -30.17 -3.23 5.41
N PHE A 61 -30.65 -1.98 5.32
CA PHE A 61 -30.24 -1.05 4.23
C PHE A 61 -28.90 -0.35 4.54
N GLN A 62 -28.64 -0.08 5.82
CA GLN A 62 -27.32 0.30 6.30
C GLN A 62 -26.40 -0.91 6.36
N PHE A 63 -26.88 -2.14 6.44
CA PHE A 63 -26.04 -3.34 6.41
C PHE A 63 -25.21 -3.43 5.13
N LEU A 64 -25.72 -3.02 3.97
CA LEU A 64 -24.93 -3.05 2.73
C LEU A 64 -23.83 -1.95 2.72
N TYR A 65 -24.14 -0.76 3.25
CA TYR A 65 -23.16 0.33 3.39
C TYR A 65 -22.15 0.06 4.49
N LEU A 66 -22.60 -0.52 5.61
CA LEU A 66 -21.78 -1.04 6.68
C LEU A 66 -20.97 -2.23 6.20
N LEU A 67 -21.46 -3.09 5.31
CA LEU A 67 -20.68 -4.18 4.73
C LEU A 67 -19.61 -3.61 3.80
N LYS A 68 -19.90 -2.57 3.01
CA LYS A 68 -18.89 -1.89 2.20
C LYS A 68 -17.86 -1.15 3.07
N LEU A 69 -18.31 -0.47 4.14
CA LEU A 69 -17.43 0.16 5.13
C LEU A 69 -16.66 -0.89 5.95
N LEU A 70 -17.25 -2.03 6.27
CA LEU A 70 -16.64 -3.14 6.97
C LEU A 70 -15.63 -3.83 6.07
N ILE A 71 -15.93 -4.06 4.80
CA ILE A 71 -14.98 -4.54 3.80
C ILE A 71 -13.86 -3.51 3.64
N SER A 72 -14.14 -2.21 3.50
CA SER A 72 -13.11 -1.16 3.45
C SER A 72 -12.27 -1.11 4.74
N TYR A 73 -12.91 -1.23 5.89
CA TYR A 73 -12.28 -1.23 7.21
C TYR A 73 -11.46 -2.51 7.45
N LEU A 74 -11.90 -3.66 6.95
CA LEU A 74 -11.24 -4.97 6.99
C LEU A 74 -10.23 -5.16 5.85
N MET A 75 -10.28 -4.35 4.79
CA MET A 75 -9.35 -4.38 3.65
C MET A 75 -8.33 -3.24 3.67
N GLY A 76 -8.52 -2.20 4.50
CA GLY A 76 -7.61 -1.04 4.59
C GLY A 76 -7.56 -0.21 3.30
N ASP A 77 -6.96 0.97 3.38
CA ASP A 77 -6.64 1.73 2.19
C ASP A 77 -5.52 1.00 1.43
N LYS A 78 -5.71 0.82 0.12
CA LYS A 78 -4.78 0.10 -0.75
C LYS A 78 -4.23 1.01 -1.83
N ILE A 79 -2.97 0.85 -2.19
CA ILE A 79 -2.35 1.58 -3.30
C ILE A 79 -1.55 0.62 -4.19
N GLN A 80 -1.71 0.80 -5.50
CA GLN A 80 -0.94 0.08 -6.50
C GLN A 80 0.43 0.72 -6.65
N VAL A 81 1.44 -0.14 -6.78
CA VAL A 81 2.84 0.26 -6.89
C VAL A 81 3.46 -0.41 -8.10
N SER A 82 4.25 0.35 -8.86
CA SER A 82 5.05 -0.17 -9.97
C SER A 82 6.54 -0.07 -9.67
N VAL A 83 7.31 -1.12 -10.00
CA VAL A 83 8.77 -1.13 -9.95
C VAL A 83 9.33 -1.49 -11.31
N ARG A 84 10.30 -0.70 -11.80
CA ARG A 84 10.97 -0.98 -13.07
C ARG A 84 11.91 -2.18 -12.91
N LYS A 85 12.06 -2.99 -13.95
CA LYS A 85 12.91 -4.19 -13.94
C LYS A 85 14.34 -3.90 -13.49
N ASP A 86 14.94 -2.85 -14.03
CA ASP A 86 16.35 -2.50 -13.75
C ASP A 86 16.58 -2.13 -12.27
N ASP A 87 15.54 -1.64 -11.58
CA ASP A 87 15.60 -1.21 -10.18
C ASP A 87 15.26 -2.35 -9.20
N PHE A 88 14.64 -3.45 -9.68
CA PHE A 88 14.05 -4.48 -8.84
C PHE A 88 14.87 -5.77 -8.73
N ASN A 89 15.76 -6.02 -9.68
CA ASN A 89 16.42 -7.33 -9.87
C ASN A 89 17.26 -7.85 -8.69
N GLN A 90 17.49 -7.07 -7.63
CA GLN A 90 18.17 -7.52 -6.41
C GLN A 90 17.24 -7.80 -5.21
N TRP A 91 15.98 -7.33 -5.20
CA TRP A 91 15.14 -7.32 -4.00
C TRP A 91 13.94 -8.26 -4.05
N SER A 92 13.57 -8.77 -5.24
CA SER A 92 12.35 -9.56 -5.44
C SER A 92 12.22 -10.81 -4.60
N GLN A 93 13.36 -11.45 -4.31
CA GLN A 93 13.44 -12.67 -3.53
C GLN A 93 13.34 -12.41 -2.01
N TYR A 94 13.47 -11.14 -1.58
CA TYR A 94 13.55 -10.74 -0.17
C TYR A 94 12.35 -9.92 0.30
N LEU A 95 11.31 -9.78 -0.53
CA LEU A 95 10.05 -9.10 -0.19
C LEU A 95 8.90 -10.11 -0.08
N PRO A 96 8.86 -10.93 0.97
CA PRO A 96 7.70 -11.78 1.24
C PRO A 96 6.43 -10.94 1.41
N GLU A 97 5.34 -11.45 0.85
CA GLU A 97 4.00 -10.94 1.11
C GLU A 97 3.66 -11.06 2.61
N ASN A 98 2.69 -10.27 3.06
CA ASN A 98 2.19 -10.16 4.43
C ASN A 98 3.18 -9.63 5.48
N ASN A 99 4.38 -9.23 5.06
CA ASN A 99 5.30 -8.50 5.93
C ASN A 99 5.05 -6.99 5.86
N THR A 100 5.32 -6.32 6.99
CA THR A 100 5.17 -4.87 7.10
C THR A 100 6.50 -4.16 6.89
N TYR A 101 6.45 -3.07 6.13
CA TYR A 101 7.59 -2.28 5.72
C TYR A 101 7.35 -0.80 5.99
N VAL A 102 8.40 -0.12 6.45
CA VAL A 102 8.48 1.32 6.44
C VAL A 102 9.11 1.76 5.13
N MET A 103 8.37 2.58 4.37
CA MET A 103 8.81 3.05 3.06
C MET A 103 8.98 4.58 3.01
N HIS A 104 9.98 5.03 2.25
CA HIS A 104 10.23 6.45 1.95
C HIS A 104 10.91 6.63 0.59
N ASN A 105 11.00 7.88 0.13
CA ASN A 105 11.69 8.29 -1.11
C ASN A 105 11.12 7.67 -2.40
N PHE A 106 9.80 7.50 -2.46
CA PHE A 106 9.08 7.00 -3.63
C PHE A 106 8.34 8.13 -4.34
N ASN A 107 7.94 7.89 -5.59
CA ASN A 107 7.14 8.82 -6.36
C ASN A 107 5.64 8.49 -6.24
N VAL A 108 4.79 9.52 -6.17
CA VAL A 108 3.33 9.41 -6.24
C VAL A 108 2.87 10.08 -7.52
N MET A 109 2.07 9.39 -8.33
CA MET A 109 1.55 9.89 -9.61
C MET A 109 0.09 9.53 -9.77
N ARG A 110 -0.66 10.23 -10.63
CA ARG A 110 -2.05 9.87 -10.91
C ARG A 110 -2.17 8.44 -11.45
N ASN A 111 -3.21 7.75 -10.97
CA ASN A 111 -3.56 6.43 -11.45
C ASN A 111 -4.45 6.54 -12.69
N ASP A 112 -3.82 6.85 -13.83
CA ASP A 112 -4.47 6.98 -15.13
C ASP A 112 -4.45 5.66 -15.92
N LEU A 113 -4.27 4.53 -15.24
CA LEU A 113 -4.34 3.21 -15.85
C LEU A 113 -5.76 2.89 -16.31
N HIS A 114 -5.89 2.30 -17.50
CA HIS A 114 -7.16 1.81 -18.02
C HIS A 114 -7.75 0.68 -17.17
N TYR A 115 -6.88 -0.17 -16.62
CA TYR A 115 -7.25 -1.25 -15.70
C TYR A 115 -6.60 -0.96 -14.36
N LYS A 116 -7.43 -0.69 -13.34
CA LYS A 116 -6.99 -0.36 -11.99
C LYS A 116 -7.22 -1.56 -11.10
N VAL A 117 -6.20 -1.93 -10.33
CA VAL A 117 -6.29 -3.05 -9.37
C VAL A 117 -6.87 -2.58 -8.03
N CYS A 118 -6.81 -1.28 -7.74
CA CYS A 118 -7.44 -0.63 -6.60
C CYS A 118 -7.98 0.76 -6.98
N ASP A 119 -8.98 1.24 -6.24
CA ASP A 119 -9.71 2.49 -6.52
C ASP A 119 -8.92 3.77 -6.14
N HIS A 120 -7.69 3.65 -5.64
CA HIS A 120 -6.89 4.81 -5.25
C HIS A 120 -6.58 5.73 -6.44
N LEU A 121 -6.83 7.03 -6.26
CA LEU A 121 -6.67 8.06 -7.30
C LEU A 121 -5.21 8.20 -7.78
N TYR A 122 -4.27 7.88 -6.90
CA TYR A 122 -2.84 7.88 -7.16
C TYR A 122 -2.28 6.47 -7.12
N ARG A 123 -1.13 6.29 -7.75
CA ARG A 123 -0.30 5.08 -7.69
C ARG A 123 1.12 5.47 -7.32
N MET A 124 1.84 4.54 -6.72
CA MET A 124 3.23 4.74 -6.34
C MET A 124 4.17 4.18 -7.41
N GLN A 125 5.32 4.82 -7.59
CA GLN A 125 6.43 4.28 -8.36
C GLN A 125 7.69 4.26 -7.52
N PHE A 126 8.28 3.08 -7.43
CA PHE A 126 9.60 2.94 -6.85
C PHE A 126 10.65 3.54 -7.78
N THR A 127 11.65 4.12 -7.13
CA THR A 127 12.83 4.74 -7.71
C THR A 127 14.07 4.09 -7.10
N PRO A 128 15.26 4.27 -7.70
CA PRO A 128 16.51 3.82 -7.09
C PRO A 128 16.76 4.37 -5.67
N SER A 129 16.13 5.50 -5.32
CA SER A 129 16.24 6.12 -3.99
C SER A 129 15.19 5.62 -3.00
N THR A 130 14.21 4.84 -3.45
CA THR A 130 13.17 4.28 -2.59
C THR A 130 13.79 3.34 -1.57
N THR A 131 13.34 3.48 -0.34
CA THR A 131 13.85 2.71 0.77
C THR A 131 12.74 1.81 1.32
N LEU A 132 13.10 0.54 1.53
CA LEU A 132 12.28 -0.44 2.24
C LEU A 132 13.03 -0.89 3.49
N LYS A 133 12.39 -0.73 4.66
CA LYS A 133 12.86 -1.31 5.91
C LYS A 133 11.76 -2.17 6.49
N GLN A 134 11.95 -3.48 6.50
CA GLN A 134 11.02 -4.38 7.19
C GLN A 134 10.96 -3.99 8.67
N ARG A 135 9.75 -3.93 9.21
CA ARG A 135 9.52 -3.62 10.61
C ARG A 135 8.33 -4.44 11.08
N GLU A 136 8.57 -5.28 12.07
CA GLU A 136 7.48 -5.94 12.79
C GLU A 136 6.78 -4.89 13.66
N PHE A 137 5.46 -4.79 13.49
CA PHE A 137 4.61 -4.00 14.36
C PHE A 137 3.87 -5.01 15.26
N PRO A 138 4.33 -5.20 16.51
CA PRO A 138 3.78 -6.24 17.41
C PRO A 138 2.31 -6.02 17.80
N ASP A 139 1.70 -4.90 17.41
CA ASP A 139 0.30 -4.56 17.69
C ASP A 139 -0.69 -5.04 16.61
N ILE A 140 -0.22 -5.76 15.59
CA ILE A 140 -1.06 -6.34 14.53
C ILE A 140 -1.30 -7.81 14.90
N PRO A 141 -2.53 -8.22 15.28
CA PRO A 141 -2.79 -9.63 15.53
C PRO A 141 -2.60 -10.42 14.24
N GLU A 142 -1.81 -11.49 14.31
CA GLU A 142 -1.71 -12.48 13.24
C GLU A 142 -3.11 -13.01 12.93
N LEU A 143 -3.49 -13.00 11.65
CA LEU A 143 -4.70 -13.66 11.19
C LEU A 143 -4.45 -15.18 11.22
N GLU A 144 -4.86 -15.83 12.31
CA GLU A 144 -5.16 -17.28 12.30
C GLU A 144 -6.47 -17.57 11.56
#